data_AF-A0A183JZX2-F1
#
_entry.id   AF-A0A183JZX2-F1
#
_cell.length_a   1.000
_cell.length_b   1.000
_cell.length_c   1.000
_cell.angle_alpha   90.00
_cell.angle_beta   90.00
_cell.angle_gamma   90.00
#
_symmetry.space_group_name_H-M   'P 1'
#
loop_
_entity.id
_entity.type
_entity.pdbx_description
1 polymer ?
#
loop_
_entity_poly.entity_id
_entity_poly.type
_entity_poly.pdbx_seq_one_letter_code
_entity_poly.pdbx_strand_id
1 'polypeptide(L)'
;MGYIFRHRLVDDNIDDLVNFFHYASGLDPFQKRRYLETRPQVLRGLVNLKDFRNYSLPNALRGLFTELPVQSSEPSASAFIHLLVGLFSERFTQCNPDLGITRGMC
;
A
#
# COMPACT_ATOMS: atom_id res chain seq x y z
N MET A 1 -0.53 14.20 -10.38
CA MET A 1 -0.25 13.26 -11.49
C MET A 1 -0.26 13.89 -12.88
N GLY A 2 -1.19 14.78 -13.23
CA GLY A 2 -1.26 15.34 -14.59
C GLY A 2 0.04 15.97 -15.12
N TYR A 3 0.80 16.68 -14.28
CA TYR A 3 2.13 17.20 -14.65
C TYR A 3 3.13 16.08 -14.97
N ILE A 4 3.21 15.06 -14.13
CA ILE A 4 4.16 13.93 -14.25
C ILE A 4 3.94 13.19 -15.56
N PHE A 5 2.68 12.90 -15.90
CA PHE A 5 2.32 12.23 -17.15
C PHE A 5 2.56 13.12 -18.37
N ARG A 6 2.18 14.40 -18.28
CA ARG A 6 2.36 15.37 -19.38
C ARG A 6 3.84 15.49 -19.78
N HIS A 7 4.74 15.44 -18.81
CA HIS A 7 6.18 15.53 -19.03
C HIS A 7 6.85 14.16 -19.21
N ARG A 8 6.09 13.05 -19.30
CA ARG A 8 6.60 11.68 -19.44
C ARG A 8 7.66 11.32 -18.40
N LEU A 9 7.50 11.82 -17.18
CA LEU A 9 8.37 11.49 -16.06
C LEU A 9 8.08 10.09 -15.50
N VAL A 10 6.82 9.65 -15.66
CA VAL A 10 6.33 8.31 -15.29
C VAL A 10 5.25 7.98 -16.31
N ASP A 11 5.25 6.75 -16.83
CA ASP A 11 4.20 6.29 -17.73
C ASP A 11 2.94 5.89 -16.94
N ASP A 12 1.77 6.03 -17.57
CA ASP A 12 0.49 5.68 -16.94
C ASP A 12 0.22 4.17 -16.98
N ASN A 13 1.20 3.36 -16.55
CA ASN A 13 1.11 1.92 -16.41
C ASN A 13 1.31 1.48 -14.95
N ILE A 14 0.91 0.25 -14.62
CA ILE A 14 0.89 -0.21 -13.23
C ILE A 14 2.31 -0.28 -12.65
N ASP A 15 3.26 -0.88 -13.37
CA ASP A 15 4.62 -1.12 -12.89
C ASP A 15 5.38 0.19 -12.62
N ASP A 16 5.29 1.16 -13.54
CA ASP A 16 5.95 2.46 -13.38
C ASP A 16 5.31 3.27 -12.25
N LEU A 17 3.99 3.20 -12.08
CA LEU A 17 3.32 3.84 -10.95
C LEU A 17 3.70 3.19 -9.63
N VAL A 18 3.76 1.86 -9.57
CA VAL A 18 4.19 1.12 -8.38
C VAL A 18 5.61 1.52 -8.00
N ASN A 19 6.53 1.52 -8.95
CA ASN A 19 7.92 1.93 -8.74
C ASN A 19 8.00 3.41 -8.32
N PHE A 20 7.27 4.29 -8.99
CA PHE A 20 7.22 5.71 -8.63
C PHE A 20 6.77 5.90 -7.19
N PHE A 21 5.66 5.30 -6.76
CA PHE A 21 5.18 5.44 -5.39
C PHE A 21 6.04 4.71 -4.35
N HIS A 22 6.83 3.73 -4.78
CA HIS A 22 7.77 3.03 -3.90
C HIS A 22 9.02 3.86 -3.64
N TYR A 23 9.61 4.47 -4.67
CA TYR A 23 10.87 5.19 -4.58
C TYR A 23 10.74 6.70 -4.36
N ALA A 24 9.62 7.32 -4.74
CA ALA A 24 9.44 8.76 -4.59
C ALA A 24 9.34 9.15 -3.11
N SER A 25 10.42 9.72 -2.60
CA SER A 25 10.46 10.37 -1.29
C SER A 25 9.79 11.75 -1.32
N GLY A 26 9.15 12.15 -0.23
CA GLY A 26 8.61 13.52 -0.07
C GLY A 26 7.24 13.75 -0.70
N LEU A 27 6.57 12.70 -1.20
CA LEU A 27 5.16 12.78 -1.55
C LEU A 27 4.32 12.96 -0.28
N ASP A 28 3.32 13.85 -0.35
CA ASP A 28 2.34 13.98 0.72
C ASP A 28 1.60 12.65 0.95
N PRO A 29 1.65 12.07 2.16
CA PRO A 29 1.05 10.76 2.44
C PRO A 29 -0.48 10.73 2.18
N PHE A 30 -1.19 11.83 2.42
CA PHE A 30 -2.63 11.89 2.18
C PHE A 30 -2.96 11.90 0.68
N GLN A 31 -2.21 12.66 -0.12
CA GLN A 31 -2.34 12.66 -1.58
C GLN A 31 -1.95 11.31 -2.19
N LYS A 32 -0.87 10.69 -1.70
CA LYS A 32 -0.47 9.33 -2.09
C LYS A 32 -1.60 8.34 -1.83
N ARG A 33 -2.14 8.34 -0.61
CA ARG A 33 -3.25 7.45 -0.22
C ARG A 33 -4.49 7.69 -1.08
N ARG A 34 -4.91 8.94 -1.27
CA ARG A 34 -6.09 9.28 -2.09
C ARG A 34 -5.94 8.84 -3.54
N TYR A 35 -4.73 8.93 -4.11
CA TYR A 35 -4.49 8.42 -5.45
C TYR A 35 -4.56 6.89 -5.51
N LEU A 36 -3.92 6.20 -4.55
CA LEU A 36 -3.92 4.74 -4.48
C LEU A 36 -5.31 4.14 -4.23
N GLU A 37 -6.18 4.85 -3.51
CA GLU A 37 -7.59 4.49 -3.33
C GLU A 37 -8.34 4.43 -4.66
N THR A 38 -8.03 5.32 -5.61
CA THR A 38 -8.62 5.28 -6.97
C THR A 38 -7.99 4.21 -7.87
N ARG A 39 -6.85 3.64 -7.49
CA ARG A 39 -6.10 2.66 -8.28
C ARG A 39 -5.68 1.43 -7.45
N PRO A 40 -6.63 0.52 -7.15
CA PRO A 40 -6.37 -0.66 -6.31
C PRO A 40 -5.25 -1.57 -6.83
N GLN A 41 -5.06 -1.65 -8.15
CA GLN A 41 -4.00 -2.47 -8.75
C GLN A 41 -2.59 -1.95 -8.42
N VAL A 42 -2.42 -0.62 -8.42
CA VAL A 42 -1.16 0.02 -8.03
C VAL A 42 -0.93 -0.14 -6.53
N LEU A 43 -1.99 -0.02 -5.71
CA LEU A 43 -1.90 -0.29 -4.28
C LEU A 43 -1.46 -1.73 -3.99
N ARG A 44 -2.04 -2.72 -4.68
CA ARG A 44 -1.65 -4.12 -4.55
C ARG A 44 -0.18 -4.34 -4.94
N GLY A 45 0.27 -3.77 -6.05
CA GLY A 45 1.68 -3.83 -6.46
C GLY A 45 2.61 -3.22 -5.41
N LEU A 46 2.24 -2.06 -4.86
CA LEU A 46 3.03 -1.38 -3.83
C LEU A 46 3.15 -2.21 -2.53
N VAL A 47 2.05 -2.81 -2.07
CA VAL A 47 2.07 -3.71 -0.90
C VAL A 47 2.90 -4.95 -1.20
N ASN A 48 2.82 -5.50 -2.41
CA ASN A 48 3.61 -6.66 -2.82
C ASN A 48 5.12 -6.38 -2.91
N LEU A 49 5.55 -5.14 -3.13
CA LEU A 49 6.97 -4.79 -3.07
C LEU A 49 7.51 -4.76 -1.64
N LYS A 50 6.65 -4.65 -0.63
CA LYS A 50 7.10 -4.64 0.76
C LYS A 50 7.57 -6.03 1.19
N ASP A 51 8.69 -6.03 1.91
CA ASP A 51 9.20 -7.19 2.62
C ASP A 51 8.83 -7.05 4.10
N PHE A 52 8.04 -8.01 4.59
CA PHE A 52 7.61 -8.06 5.99
C PHE A 52 8.33 -9.16 6.78
N ARG A 53 9.38 -9.77 6.22
CA ARG A 53 10.20 -10.74 6.94
C ARG A 53 10.81 -10.08 8.18
N ASN A 54 10.81 -10.82 9.30
CA ASN A 54 11.34 -10.39 10.59
C ASN A 54 10.61 -9.23 11.28
N TYR A 55 9.53 -8.68 10.71
CA TYR A 55 8.66 -7.74 11.40
C TYR A 55 7.55 -8.48 12.13
N SER A 56 7.28 -8.09 13.39
CA SER A 56 6.05 -8.52 14.06
C SER A 56 4.84 -7.88 13.36
N LEU A 57 3.71 -8.61 13.34
CA LEU A 57 2.47 -8.16 12.70
C LEU A 57 2.07 -6.73 13.12
N PRO A 58 2.07 -6.35 14.42
CA PRO A 58 1.71 -5.00 14.84
C PRO A 58 2.65 -3.93 14.30
N ASN A 59 3.95 -4.23 14.19
CA ASN A 59 4.95 -3.29 13.70
C ASN A 59 4.86 -3.11 12.18
N ALA A 60 4.67 -4.20 11.44
CA ALA A 60 4.48 -4.16 9.99
C ALA A 60 3.21 -3.39 9.62
N LEU A 61 2.10 -3.66 10.33
CA LEU A 61 0.83 -2.96 10.16
C LEU A 61 0.95 -1.48 10.49
N ARG A 62 1.61 -1.13 11.60
CA ARG A 62 1.87 0.27 11.98
C ARG A 62 2.64 1.00 10.88
N GLY A 63 3.70 0.40 10.36
CA GLY A 63 4.48 0.98 9.25
C GLY A 63 3.63 1.24 8.00
N LEU A 64 2.73 0.32 7.66
CA LEU A 64 1.83 0.48 6.50
C LEU A 64 0.84 1.64 6.68
N PHE A 65 0.22 1.76 7.85
CA PHE A 65 -0.72 2.85 8.15
C PHE A 65 -0.03 4.21 8.34
N THR A 66 1.24 4.24 8.75
CA THR A 66 2.02 5.48 8.76
C THR A 66 2.31 5.98 7.35
N GLU A 67 2.57 5.08 6.40
CA GLU A 67 2.82 5.46 5.00
C GLU A 67 1.53 5.85 4.26
N LEU A 68 0.43 5.19 4.58
CA LEU A 68 -0.89 5.41 3.97
C LEU A 68 -1.90 5.80 5.05
N PRO A 69 -1.86 7.06 5.53
CA PRO A 69 -2.70 7.48 6.64
C PRO A 69 -4.17 7.49 6.24
N VAL A 70 -5.00 6.87 7.08
CA VAL A 70 -6.45 6.86 6.92
C VAL A 70 -7.07 7.90 7.84
N GLN A 71 -7.84 8.82 7.27
CA GLN A 71 -8.63 9.77 8.05
C GLN A 71 -9.97 9.14 8.40
N SER A 72 -10.22 8.91 9.69
CA SER A 72 -11.41 8.23 10.20
C SER A 72 -12.73 8.97 9.91
N SER A 73 -12.66 10.23 9.50
CA SER A 73 -13.82 11.05 9.13
C SER A 73 -14.33 10.81 7.71
N GLU A 74 -13.60 10.06 6.87
CA GLU A 74 -14.02 9.83 5.48
C GLU A 74 -14.93 8.60 5.35
N PRO A 75 -16.03 8.68 4.59
CA PRO A 75 -16.98 7.58 4.44
C PRO A 75 -16.35 6.35 3.76
N SER A 76 -15.31 6.53 2.94
CA SER A 76 -14.56 5.45 2.31
C SER A 76 -13.43 4.88 3.17
N ALA A 77 -13.17 5.45 4.36
CA ALA A 77 -12.07 5.04 5.23
C ALA A 77 -12.17 3.56 5.63
N SER A 78 -13.37 3.09 5.98
CA SER A 78 -13.58 1.69 6.36
C SER A 78 -13.28 0.74 5.20
N ALA A 79 -13.81 1.01 4.00
CA ALA A 79 -13.57 0.22 2.81
C ALA A 79 -12.08 0.18 2.43
N PHE A 80 -11.40 1.32 2.52
CA PHE A 80 -9.97 1.41 2.26
C PHE A 80 -9.15 0.64 3.30
N ILE A 81 -9.48 0.73 4.60
CA ILE A 81 -8.85 -0.06 5.66
C ILE A 81 -9.02 -1.55 5.38
N HIS A 82 -10.24 -2.01 5.07
CA HIS A 82 -10.49 -3.41 4.76
C HIS A 82 -9.69 -3.91 3.55
N LEU A 83 -9.59 -3.09 2.49
CA LEU A 83 -8.77 -3.40 1.32
C LEU A 83 -7.28 -3.48 1.70
N LEU A 84 -6.77 -2.49 2.42
CA LEU A 84 -5.37 -2.40 2.80
C LEU A 84 -4.95 -3.55 3.73
N VAL A 85 -5.78 -3.87 4.73
CA VAL A 85 -5.57 -5.01 5.62
C VAL A 85 -5.65 -6.31 4.83
N GLY A 86 -6.61 -6.46 3.91
CA GLY A 86 -6.70 -7.67 3.07
C GLY A 86 -5.43 -7.92 2.24
N LEU A 87 -4.89 -6.87 1.61
CA LEU A 87 -3.64 -6.93 0.85
C LEU A 87 -2.43 -7.19 1.75
N PHE A 88 -2.39 -6.51 2.90
CA PHE A 88 -1.34 -6.71 3.90
C PHE A 88 -1.32 -8.16 4.40
N SER A 89 -2.46 -8.72 4.78
CA SER A 89 -2.56 -10.09 5.29
C SER A 89 -2.11 -11.11 4.25
N GLU A 90 -2.49 -10.94 2.98
CA GLU A 90 -2.01 -11.80 1.88
C GLU A 90 -0.47 -11.74 1.75
N ARG A 91 0.10 -10.54 1.81
CA ARG A 91 1.55 -10.37 1.66
C ARG A 91 2.32 -10.81 2.91
N PHE A 92 1.79 -10.57 4.11
CA PHE A 92 2.44 -10.91 5.37
C PHE A 92 2.58 -12.42 5.53
N THR A 93 1.55 -13.20 5.15
CA THR A 93 1.61 -14.66 5.18
C THR A 93 2.55 -15.23 4.13
N GLN A 94 2.62 -14.61 2.94
CA GLN A 94 3.61 -14.97 1.91
C GLN A 94 5.05 -14.72 2.38
N CYS A 95 5.30 -13.62 3.10
CA CYS A 95 6.62 -13.29 3.63
C CYS A 95 7.01 -14.13 4.85
N ASN A 96 6.04 -14.63 5.63
CA ASN A 96 6.28 -15.38 6.86
C ASN A 96 5.55 -16.74 6.85
N PRO A 97 5.90 -17.66 5.94
CA PRO A 97 5.24 -18.96 5.82
C PRO A 97 5.43 -19.83 7.08
N ASP A 98 6.53 -19.64 7.80
CA ASP A 98 6.91 -20.43 8.98
C ASP A 98 6.06 -20.13 10.22
N LEU A 99 5.34 -18.99 10.24
CA LEU A 99 4.51 -18.60 11.39
C LEU A 99 3.17 -19.37 11.45
N GLY A 100 2.82 -20.14 10.41
CA GLY A 100 1.55 -20.87 10.36
C GLY A 100 0.30 -19.98 10.34
N ILE A 101 0.47 -18.67 10.13
CA ILE A 101 -0.61 -17.69 10.13
C ILE A 101 -1.34 -17.80 8.80
N THR A 102 -2.64 -18.12 8.85
CA THR A 102 -3.51 -18.12 7.67
C THR A 102 -4.22 -16.78 7.53
N ARG A 103 -4.71 -16.46 6.33
CA ARG A 103 -5.37 -15.18 6.00
C ARG A 103 -6.48 -14.76 6.99
N GLY A 104 -7.12 -15.71 7.68
CA GLY A 104 -8.16 -15.44 8.67
C GLY A 104 -7.67 -15.11 10.08
N MET A 105 -6.36 -15.19 10.34
CA MET A 105 -5.74 -14.95 11.65
C MET A 105 -5.00 -13.60 11.73
N CYS A 106 -4.96 -12.85 10.63
CA CYS A 106 -4.39 -11.51 10.52
C CYS A 106 -5.46 -10.42 10.55
#